data_AF-A0A1W1VC28-F1
#
_entry.id   AF-A0A1W1VC28-F1
#
_cell.length_a   1.000
_cell.length_b   1.000
_cell.length_c   1.000
_cell.angle_alpha   90.00
_cell.angle_beta   90.00
_cell.angle_gamma   90.00
#
_symmetry.space_group_name_H-M   'P 1'
#
loop_
_entity.id
_entity.type
_entity.pdbx_description
1 polymer ?
#
loop_
_entity_poly.entity_id
_entity_poly.type
_entity_poly.pdbx_seq_one_letter_code
_entity_poly.pdbx_strand_id
1 'polypeptide(L)'
;MNVSSSLQLLRAEQYAALDRELSDVQVAFERGERSERDLRDAFAPFERPDPALGEKCGEWVEACPGSYAAHVALAKWCLSRAWAFRGHTTFNLVSDRGRRGMRHFLEQAEGCARHATTMTDHPLTAWLVVAQVHLTQGCEMSLQDVQAGRYPDWFTRPLADNPHSFEVRQTMLAYLRTEWGGSEEQMLTFVRQQQEAGLLGAAEMQRLWAEFHALVAHHFMAFAQDPAGAVERARLAADLRELQAGSLFVALTNAKAPVLERQAALERLLRAAENEPGNALEGNVAWALYVNRDWLESFLPRITALLVREAERGDPDAAITLGRLKLYIRKGRVPDPTAFLRAARDEGNCEAAELLVELGRKSEGASRHGASGTSAQEREDVYKAAQLGSEDMSWEVYSDFDAYRAQFELSERDRYRYLLRAADAGNNAARYVLAQRLRAGLVEVGDDGVLRPVDTPPLQDSLNYAKHLLERAAAEDHAPAQKALAAAQERDWQEKTARRLSLSSARAEPERQVTSGQAVSKPLSGGSRWSWWLGLSLVLGVLRACTHQDHGYRPNTVLPNTPPALSAALTLPPR
;
A
#
# COMPACT_ATOMS: atom_id res chain seq x y z
N MET A 1 14.97 19.49 12.88
CA MET A 1 15.92 18.37 12.72
C MET A 1 15.82 17.90 11.28
N ASN A 2 16.94 17.73 10.56
CA ASN A 2 16.88 17.23 9.19
C ASN A 2 16.61 15.73 9.23
N VAL A 3 15.38 15.32 8.88
CA VAL A 3 14.92 13.92 8.82
C VAL A 3 15.84 13.04 7.94
N SER A 4 16.55 13.65 6.99
CA SER A 4 17.59 13.01 6.18
C SER A 4 18.82 12.51 6.97
N SER A 5 19.00 12.92 8.23
CA SER A 5 20.16 12.56 9.07
C SER A 5 20.19 11.09 9.47
N SER A 6 19.09 10.53 9.96
CA SER A 6 19.13 9.22 10.63
C SER A 6 19.44 8.07 9.66
N LEU A 7 18.90 8.09 8.43
CA LEU A 7 19.26 7.11 7.39
C LEU A 7 20.68 7.31 6.86
N GLN A 8 21.20 8.55 6.86
CA GLN A 8 22.60 8.80 6.50
C GLN A 8 23.54 8.19 7.54
N LEU A 9 23.23 8.35 8.84
CA LEU A 9 23.99 7.71 9.92
C LEU A 9 23.93 6.17 9.81
N LEU A 10 22.76 5.60 9.53
CA LEU A 10 22.59 4.15 9.34
C LEU A 10 23.45 3.64 8.17
N ARG A 11 23.37 4.30 7.01
CA ARG A 11 24.12 3.91 5.80
C ARG A 11 25.63 4.09 5.95
N ALA A 12 26.04 5.07 6.75
CA ALA A 12 27.45 5.32 7.09
C ALA A 12 27.95 4.47 8.26
N GLU A 13 27.15 3.51 8.75
CA GLU A 13 27.48 2.59 9.86
C GLU A 13 27.83 3.33 11.16
N GLN A 14 27.31 4.55 11.34
CA GLN A 14 27.53 5.39 12.52
C GLN A 14 26.52 5.02 13.63
N TYR A 15 26.44 3.74 13.96
CA TYR A 15 25.41 3.18 14.84
C TYR A 15 25.35 3.86 16.20
N ALA A 16 26.50 4.12 16.84
CA ALA A 16 26.52 4.77 18.15
C ALA A 16 25.99 6.23 18.14
N ALA A 17 26.16 6.94 17.02
CA ALA A 17 25.62 8.30 16.88
C ALA A 17 24.11 8.26 16.62
N LEU A 18 23.67 7.36 15.74
CA LEU A 18 22.25 7.12 15.45
C LEU A 18 21.48 6.68 16.70
N ASP A 19 22.07 5.77 17.47
CA ASP A 19 21.52 5.24 18.72
C ASP A 19 21.26 6.36 19.72
N ARG A 20 22.27 7.20 19.97
CA ARG A 20 22.15 8.35 20.86
C ARG A 20 21.06 9.31 20.39
N GLU A 21 21.04 9.65 19.10
CA GLU A 21 20.04 10.58 18.53
C GLU A 21 18.60 10.11 18.81
N LEU A 22 18.28 8.85 18.52
CA LEU A 22 16.92 8.34 18.70
C LEU A 22 16.59 8.02 20.16
N SER A 23 17.56 7.55 20.95
CA SER A 23 17.37 7.35 22.39
C SER A 23 17.12 8.66 23.12
N ASP A 24 17.79 9.75 22.74
CA ASP A 24 17.55 11.08 23.33
C ASP A 24 16.11 11.55 23.05
N VAL A 25 15.55 11.26 21.87
CA VAL A 25 14.14 11.56 21.54
C VAL A 25 13.18 10.73 22.40
N GLN A 26 13.43 9.42 22.56
CA GLN A 26 12.61 8.54 23.40
C GLN A 26 12.63 8.98 24.87
N VAL A 27 13.82 9.27 25.42
CA VAL A 27 13.97 9.74 26.81
C VAL A 27 13.28 11.08 27.02
N ALA A 28 13.37 12.00 26.05
CA ALA A 28 12.67 13.28 26.12
C ALA A 28 11.15 13.10 26.05
N PHE A 29 10.64 12.15 25.25
CA PHE A 29 9.22 11.79 25.24
C PHE A 29 8.77 11.25 26.60
N GLU A 30 9.54 10.34 27.21
CA GLU A 30 9.23 9.77 28.53
C GLU A 30 9.18 10.83 29.64
N ARG A 31 9.96 11.90 29.51
CA ARG A 31 9.93 13.07 30.40
C ARG A 31 8.82 14.07 30.09
N GLY A 32 8.05 13.86 29.01
CA GLY A 32 7.03 14.80 28.54
C GLY A 32 7.61 16.05 27.86
N GLU A 33 8.89 16.05 27.49
CA GLU A 33 9.56 17.15 26.79
C GLU A 33 9.32 17.10 25.26
N ARG A 34 8.88 15.94 24.76
CA ARG A 34 8.53 15.71 23.35
C ARG A 34 7.12 15.16 23.23
N SER A 35 6.47 15.47 22.12
CA SER A 35 5.14 14.97 21.79
C SER A 35 5.19 13.60 21.11
N GLU A 36 4.05 12.91 21.03
CA GLU A 36 3.92 11.67 20.22
C GLU A 36 4.28 11.90 18.75
N ARG A 37 3.98 13.11 18.24
CA ARG A 37 4.33 13.51 16.88
C ARG A 37 5.83 13.58 16.69
N ASP A 38 6.56 14.22 17.61
CA ASP A 38 8.03 14.27 17.54
C ASP A 38 8.64 12.86 17.50
N LEU A 39 8.10 11.96 18.33
CA LEU A 39 8.56 10.58 18.40
C LEU A 39 8.26 9.83 17.10
N ARG A 40 7.04 9.94 16.56
CA ARG A 40 6.70 9.34 15.26
C ARG A 40 7.60 9.86 14.14
N ASP A 41 7.78 11.17 14.06
CA ASP A 41 8.55 11.83 13.00
C ASP A 41 10.04 11.43 13.06
N ALA A 42 10.60 11.20 14.26
CA ALA A 42 11.98 10.71 14.43
C ALA A 42 12.19 9.27 13.88
N PHE A 43 11.19 8.41 14.00
CA PHE A 43 11.25 7.03 13.51
C PHE A 43 10.67 6.82 12.10
N ALA A 44 10.00 7.81 11.53
CA ALA A 44 9.42 7.76 10.18
C ALA A 44 10.41 7.36 9.07
N PRO A 45 11.71 7.72 9.10
CA PRO A 45 12.65 7.33 8.04
C PRO A 45 12.78 5.81 7.84
N PHE A 46 12.51 5.01 8.88
CA PHE A 46 12.59 3.55 8.83
C PHE A 46 11.33 2.89 8.27
N GLU A 47 10.29 3.65 7.93
CA GLU A 47 9.09 3.14 7.24
C GLU A 47 9.31 2.97 5.72
N ARG A 48 10.57 2.98 5.27
CA ARG A 48 10.95 2.81 3.86
C ARG A 48 11.28 1.35 3.56
N PRO A 49 10.71 0.75 2.50
CA PRO A 49 10.90 -0.67 2.21
C PRO A 49 12.19 -0.96 1.43
N ASP A 50 13.21 -0.11 1.55
CA ASP A 50 14.49 -0.25 0.85
C ASP A 50 15.20 -1.54 1.34
N PRO A 51 15.40 -2.54 0.46
CA PRO A 51 16.04 -3.80 0.84
C PRO A 51 17.44 -3.62 1.42
N ALA A 52 18.17 -2.57 1.02
CA ALA A 52 19.54 -2.32 1.50
C ALA A 52 19.59 -1.88 2.96
N LEU A 53 18.48 -1.38 3.52
CA LEU A 53 18.43 -0.97 4.92
C LEU A 53 18.33 -2.15 5.89
N GLY A 54 17.84 -3.31 5.44
CA GLY A 54 17.61 -4.47 6.31
C GLY A 54 18.87 -4.98 6.99
N GLU A 55 19.92 -5.20 6.20
CA GLU A 55 21.24 -5.62 6.69
C GLU A 55 21.81 -4.58 7.65
N LYS A 56 21.73 -3.28 7.30
CA LYS A 56 22.23 -2.20 8.15
C LYS A 56 21.47 -2.06 9.47
N CYS A 57 20.15 -2.28 9.47
CA CYS A 57 19.35 -2.34 10.70
C CYS A 57 19.76 -3.54 11.56
N GLY A 58 20.03 -4.70 10.96
CA GLY A 58 20.53 -5.89 11.66
C GLY A 58 21.89 -5.65 12.31
N GLU A 59 22.86 -5.11 11.55
CA GLU A 59 24.19 -4.74 12.05
C GLU A 59 24.11 -3.72 13.21
N TRP A 60 23.17 -2.77 13.15
CA TRP A 60 22.94 -1.83 14.25
C TRP A 60 22.43 -2.55 15.51
N VAL A 61 21.46 -3.47 15.39
CA VAL A 61 20.99 -4.27 16.52
C VAL A 61 22.12 -5.11 17.12
N GLU A 62 23.00 -5.68 16.30
CA GLU A 62 24.17 -6.44 16.78
C GLU A 62 25.20 -5.56 17.49
N ALA A 63 25.45 -4.34 16.99
CA ALA A 63 26.35 -3.38 17.62
C ALA A 63 25.79 -2.80 18.93
N CYS A 64 24.47 -2.67 19.04
CA CYS A 64 23.75 -2.09 20.17
C CYS A 64 22.60 -3.01 20.67
N PRO A 65 22.90 -4.21 21.23
CA PRO A 65 21.87 -5.24 21.48
C PRO A 65 20.78 -4.84 22.48
N GLY A 66 21.08 -3.89 23.38
CA GLY A 66 20.12 -3.35 24.36
C GLY A 66 19.42 -2.06 23.91
N SER A 67 19.55 -1.65 22.65
CA SER A 67 18.98 -0.40 22.16
C SER A 67 17.51 -0.55 21.78
N TYR A 68 16.63 0.14 22.51
CA TYR A 68 15.24 0.34 22.12
C TYR A 68 15.11 0.86 20.68
N ALA A 69 15.92 1.87 20.33
CA ALA A 69 15.84 2.54 19.04
C ALA A 69 16.18 1.60 17.87
N ALA A 70 17.21 0.76 18.02
CA ALA A 70 17.62 -0.20 17.00
C ALA A 70 16.51 -1.22 16.71
N HIS A 71 15.91 -1.79 17.76
CA HIS A 71 14.83 -2.78 17.61
C HIS A 71 13.55 -2.18 17.02
N VAL A 72 13.18 -0.95 17.39
CA VAL A 72 12.03 -0.25 16.80
C VAL A 72 12.28 0.09 15.32
N ALA A 73 13.47 0.57 14.97
CA ALA A 73 13.83 0.86 13.60
C ALA A 73 13.78 -0.39 12.70
N LEU A 74 14.32 -1.52 13.18
CA LEU A 74 14.21 -2.81 12.49
C LEU A 74 12.74 -3.24 12.34
N ALA A 75 11.93 -3.09 13.39
CA ALA A 75 10.52 -3.45 13.36
C ALA A 75 9.73 -2.62 12.32
N LYS A 76 9.97 -1.30 12.25
CA LYS A 76 9.34 -0.41 11.26
C LYS A 76 9.78 -0.75 9.83
N TRP A 77 11.07 -1.05 9.63
CA TRP A 77 11.56 -1.51 8.33
C TRP A 77 10.90 -2.82 7.92
N CYS A 78 10.83 -3.82 8.81
CA CYS A 78 10.15 -5.09 8.57
C CYS A 78 8.68 -4.86 8.20
N LEU A 79 7.95 -4.03 8.96
CA LEU A 79 6.56 -3.69 8.65
C LEU A 79 6.43 -3.05 7.25
N SER A 80 7.29 -2.10 6.91
CA SER A 80 7.30 -1.47 5.58
C SER A 80 7.60 -2.48 4.47
N ARG A 81 8.55 -3.40 4.69
CA ARG A 81 8.82 -4.51 3.77
C ARG A 81 7.59 -5.39 3.59
N ALA A 82 6.84 -5.69 4.65
CA ALA A 82 5.60 -6.46 4.52
C ALA A 82 4.57 -5.76 3.61
N TRP A 83 4.40 -4.44 3.75
CA TRP A 83 3.55 -3.64 2.86
C TRP A 83 4.06 -3.62 1.42
N ALA A 84 5.38 -3.55 1.21
CA ALA A 84 5.95 -3.64 -0.14
C ALA A 84 5.68 -5.00 -0.81
N PHE A 85 5.68 -6.11 -0.05
CA PHE A 85 5.29 -7.42 -0.57
C PHE A 85 3.80 -7.53 -0.91
N ARG A 86 2.93 -6.77 -0.24
CA ARG A 86 1.51 -6.63 -0.60
C ARG A 86 1.33 -5.74 -1.85
N GLY A 87 2.14 -4.69 -1.95
CA GLY A 87 1.99 -3.63 -2.94
C GLY A 87 0.68 -2.86 -2.78
N HIS A 88 0.24 -2.23 -3.86
CA HIS A 88 -0.99 -1.42 -3.90
C HIS A 88 -2.26 -2.24 -4.20
N THR A 89 -2.15 -3.56 -4.31
CA THR A 89 -3.28 -4.44 -4.66
C THR A 89 -4.09 -4.85 -3.43
N THR A 90 -5.35 -5.24 -3.66
CA THR A 90 -6.18 -5.86 -2.62
C THR A 90 -5.64 -7.25 -2.27
N PHE A 91 -5.88 -7.73 -1.04
CA PHE A 91 -5.24 -8.95 -0.54
C PHE A 91 -5.49 -10.20 -1.40
N ASN A 92 -6.68 -10.30 -2.02
CA ASN A 92 -7.03 -11.37 -2.97
C ASN A 92 -6.22 -11.33 -4.28
N LEU A 93 -5.52 -10.24 -4.55
CA LEU A 93 -4.64 -10.03 -5.71
C LEU A 93 -3.16 -10.07 -5.34
N VAL A 94 -2.80 -10.38 -4.08
CA VAL A 94 -1.40 -10.54 -3.66
C VAL A 94 -0.90 -11.93 -4.09
N SER A 95 0.27 -12.00 -4.72
CA SER A 95 0.87 -13.27 -5.15
C SER A 95 1.18 -14.19 -3.95
N ASP A 96 1.36 -15.49 -4.17
CA ASP A 96 1.76 -16.40 -3.08
C ASP A 96 3.09 -15.99 -2.45
N ARG A 97 4.05 -15.55 -3.26
CA ARG A 97 5.31 -14.96 -2.79
C ARG A 97 5.03 -13.70 -1.96
N GLY A 98 4.18 -12.80 -2.45
CA GLY A 98 3.76 -11.61 -1.72
C GLY A 98 3.16 -11.94 -0.36
N ARG A 99 2.26 -12.92 -0.30
CA ARG A 99 1.63 -13.38 0.95
C ARG A 99 2.63 -14.02 1.92
N ARG A 100 3.56 -14.85 1.43
CA ARG A 100 4.62 -15.44 2.28
C ARG A 100 5.60 -14.38 2.78
N GLY A 101 6.06 -13.49 1.89
CA GLY A 101 6.95 -12.38 2.23
C GLY A 101 6.32 -11.43 3.24
N MET A 102 5.08 -11.01 2.99
CA MET A 102 4.30 -10.19 3.92
C MET A 102 4.21 -10.86 5.30
N ARG A 103 3.81 -12.13 5.38
CA ARG A 103 3.75 -12.87 6.65
C ARG A 103 5.10 -12.93 7.38
N HIS A 104 6.16 -13.32 6.67
CA HIS A 104 7.50 -13.41 7.22
C HIS A 104 8.00 -12.09 7.81
N PHE A 105 7.74 -10.97 7.13
CA PHE A 105 8.13 -9.65 7.61
C PHE A 105 7.21 -9.11 8.72
N LEU A 106 5.92 -9.45 8.73
CA LEU A 106 5.03 -9.12 9.85
C LEU A 106 5.42 -9.86 11.13
N GLU A 107 5.76 -11.15 11.04
CA GLU A 107 6.25 -11.94 12.18
C GLU A 107 7.53 -11.33 12.78
N GLN A 108 8.47 -10.90 11.94
CA GLN A 108 9.69 -10.21 12.39
C GLN A 108 9.39 -8.83 12.98
N ALA A 109 8.52 -8.04 12.35
CA ALA A 109 8.13 -6.73 12.85
C ALA A 109 7.51 -6.84 14.25
N GLU A 110 6.57 -7.77 14.45
CA GLU A 110 5.95 -8.00 15.74
C GLU A 110 6.97 -8.51 16.77
N GLY A 111 7.82 -9.48 16.42
CA GLY A 111 8.85 -9.99 17.32
C GLY A 111 9.82 -8.92 17.82
N CYS A 112 10.35 -8.10 16.90
CA CYS A 112 11.25 -6.99 17.24
C CYS A 112 10.55 -5.93 18.08
N ALA A 113 9.33 -5.54 17.70
CA ALA A 113 8.56 -4.54 18.43
C ALA A 113 8.19 -5.02 19.85
N ARG A 114 7.72 -6.25 20.02
CA ARG A 114 7.41 -6.82 21.34
C ARG A 114 8.65 -7.01 22.21
N HIS A 115 9.82 -7.21 21.62
CA HIS A 115 11.06 -7.18 22.39
C HIS A 115 11.37 -5.75 22.87
N ALA A 116 11.24 -4.76 21.99
CA ALA A 116 11.46 -3.35 22.31
C ALA A 116 10.50 -2.82 23.39
N THR A 117 9.28 -3.37 23.53
CA THR A 117 8.36 -2.98 24.62
C THR A 117 8.86 -3.35 26.01
N THR A 118 9.97 -4.08 26.14
CA THR A 118 10.60 -4.44 27.42
C THR A 118 11.83 -3.59 27.76
N MET A 119 12.23 -2.66 26.89
CA MET A 119 13.53 -1.97 26.99
C MET A 119 13.46 -0.55 27.57
N THR A 120 12.27 0.01 27.71
CA THR A 120 12.07 1.38 28.19
C THR A 120 10.73 1.51 28.89
N ASP A 121 10.56 2.55 29.70
CA ASP A 121 9.37 2.68 30.56
C ASP A 121 8.11 2.99 29.74
N HIS A 122 8.19 3.85 28.72
CA HIS A 122 7.03 4.19 27.87
C HIS A 122 7.29 3.84 26.39
N PRO A 123 7.24 2.56 26.00
CA PRO A 123 7.62 2.08 24.66
C PRO A 123 6.54 2.33 23.60
N LEU A 124 6.02 3.56 23.49
CA LEU A 124 4.87 3.91 22.66
C LEU A 124 5.07 3.54 21.18
N THR A 125 6.23 3.86 20.58
CA THR A 125 6.48 3.56 19.16
C THR A 125 6.50 2.06 18.88
N ALA A 126 7.06 1.26 19.79
CA ALA A 126 7.05 -0.20 19.67
C ALA A 126 5.62 -0.75 19.70
N TRP A 127 4.77 -0.27 20.62
CA TRP A 127 3.35 -0.65 20.64
C TRP A 127 2.60 -0.22 19.37
N LEU A 128 2.89 0.96 18.82
CA LEU A 128 2.31 1.41 17.55
C LEU A 128 2.73 0.49 16.38
N VAL A 129 3.94 -0.07 16.38
CA VAL A 129 4.34 -1.06 15.37
C VAL A 129 3.56 -2.37 15.54
N VAL A 130 3.40 -2.87 16.77
CA VAL A 130 2.57 -4.07 17.02
C VAL A 130 1.12 -3.83 16.55
N ALA A 131 0.56 -2.66 16.87
CA ALA A 131 -0.77 -2.27 16.44
C ALA A 131 -0.90 -2.23 14.91
N GLN A 132 0.11 -1.68 14.20
CA GLN A 132 0.13 -1.65 12.74
C GLN A 132 0.31 -3.04 12.10
N VAL A 133 1.03 -3.96 12.75
CA VAL A 133 1.08 -5.38 12.31
C VAL A 133 -0.33 -5.98 12.35
N HIS A 134 -1.07 -5.83 13.44
CA HIS A 134 -2.43 -6.34 13.56
C HIS A 134 -3.41 -5.64 12.59
N LEU A 135 -3.29 -4.32 12.40
CA LEU A 135 -4.00 -3.61 11.32
C LEU A 135 -3.78 -4.24 9.96
N THR A 136 -2.54 -4.65 9.68
CA THR A 136 -2.16 -5.23 8.40
C THR A 136 -2.70 -6.66 8.24
N GLN A 137 -2.85 -7.41 9.34
CA GLN A 137 -3.46 -8.75 9.37
C GLN A 137 -4.99 -8.70 9.24
N GLY A 138 -5.62 -7.64 9.72
CA GLY A 138 -7.07 -7.44 9.70
C GLY A 138 -7.70 -7.55 11.09
N CYS A 139 -8.90 -6.99 11.22
CA CYS A 139 -9.73 -6.99 12.41
C CYS A 139 -10.33 -8.37 12.69
N GLU A 140 -10.01 -8.91 13.85
CA GLU A 140 -10.64 -10.13 14.39
C GLU A 140 -11.62 -9.83 15.54
N MET A 141 -11.80 -8.56 15.90
CA MET A 141 -12.69 -8.18 16.99
C MET A 141 -14.16 -8.28 16.57
N SER A 142 -15.01 -8.76 17.47
CA SER A 142 -16.46 -8.68 17.30
C SER A 142 -17.01 -7.33 17.77
N LEU A 143 -18.24 -7.00 17.37
CA LEU A 143 -18.94 -5.84 17.93
C LEU A 143 -19.13 -5.95 19.45
N GLN A 144 -19.38 -7.17 19.95
CA GLN A 144 -19.55 -7.42 21.38
C GLN A 144 -18.26 -7.13 22.16
N ASP A 145 -17.09 -7.40 21.58
CA ASP A 145 -15.80 -7.07 22.21
C ASP A 145 -15.62 -5.57 22.35
N VAL A 146 -15.90 -4.81 21.28
CA VAL A 146 -15.84 -3.34 21.30
C VAL A 146 -16.84 -2.78 22.32
N GLN A 147 -18.10 -3.22 22.30
CA GLN A 147 -19.14 -2.78 23.24
C GLN A 147 -18.75 -3.04 24.70
N ALA A 148 -18.08 -4.15 24.97
CA ALA A 148 -17.62 -4.51 26.32
C ALA A 148 -16.25 -3.92 26.69
N GLY A 149 -15.63 -3.13 25.81
CA GLY A 149 -14.29 -2.55 26.03
C GLY A 149 -13.17 -3.59 26.09
N ARG A 150 -13.37 -4.78 25.52
CA ARG A 150 -12.37 -5.86 25.47
C ARG A 150 -11.41 -5.65 24.32
N TYR A 151 -10.49 -4.71 24.49
CA TYR A 151 -9.48 -4.39 23.49
C TYR A 151 -8.23 -5.26 23.61
N PRO A 152 -7.48 -5.48 22.50
CA PRO A 152 -6.22 -6.21 22.51
C PRO A 152 -5.15 -5.52 23.38
N ASP A 153 -4.11 -6.28 23.71
CA ASP A 153 -3.01 -5.82 24.58
C ASP A 153 -2.25 -4.63 23.99
N TRP A 154 -2.00 -4.64 22.68
CA TRP A 154 -1.33 -3.54 21.97
C TRP A 154 -2.07 -2.22 22.05
N PHE A 155 -3.36 -2.22 22.37
CA PHE A 155 -4.15 -1.03 22.64
C PHE A 155 -4.16 -0.67 24.12
N THR A 156 -4.43 -1.64 24.98
CA THR A 156 -4.64 -1.39 26.43
C THR A 156 -3.35 -1.09 27.18
N ARG A 157 -2.23 -1.75 26.83
CA ARG A 157 -0.93 -1.57 27.48
C ARG A 157 -0.36 -0.16 27.32
N PRO A 158 -0.16 0.39 26.11
CA PRO A 158 0.40 1.73 25.96
C PRO A 158 -0.47 2.83 26.57
N LEU A 159 -1.80 2.63 26.65
CA LEU A 159 -2.71 3.59 27.26
C LEU A 159 -2.68 3.60 28.79
N ALA A 160 -2.15 2.56 29.44
CA ALA A 160 -1.93 2.58 30.88
C ALA A 160 -0.88 3.63 31.26
N ASP A 161 0.17 3.75 30.43
CA ASP A 161 1.26 4.69 30.64
C ASP A 161 1.02 6.04 29.93
N ASN A 162 0.27 6.01 28.81
CA ASN A 162 -0.02 7.17 27.97
C ASN A 162 -1.55 7.33 27.77
N PRO A 163 -2.32 7.65 28.83
CA PRO A 163 -3.78 7.66 28.78
C PRO A 163 -4.34 8.67 27.77
N HIS A 164 -3.59 9.72 27.45
CA HIS A 164 -3.96 10.77 26.48
C HIS A 164 -3.51 10.46 25.04
N SER A 165 -2.97 9.26 24.77
CA SER A 165 -2.42 8.96 23.44
C SER A 165 -3.48 9.03 22.35
N PHE A 166 -3.29 9.96 21.41
CA PHE A 166 -4.13 10.10 20.24
C PHE A 166 -3.75 9.05 19.20
N GLU A 167 -2.45 8.82 18.97
CA GLU A 167 -1.96 7.92 17.92
C GLU A 167 -2.39 6.46 18.16
N VAL A 168 -2.46 5.99 19.42
CA VAL A 168 -2.97 4.65 19.75
C VAL A 168 -4.47 4.53 19.44
N ARG A 169 -5.25 5.57 19.76
CA ARG A 169 -6.70 5.60 19.48
C ARG A 169 -7.00 5.69 18.00
N GLN A 170 -6.24 6.50 17.27
CA GLN A 170 -6.29 6.57 15.82
C GLN A 170 -6.00 5.20 15.18
N THR A 171 -4.97 4.50 15.67
CA THR A 171 -4.61 3.18 15.14
C THR A 171 -5.70 2.14 15.40
N MET A 172 -6.33 2.15 16.59
CA MET A 172 -7.49 1.30 16.88
C MET A 172 -8.68 1.63 15.97
N LEU A 173 -8.98 2.91 15.75
CA LEU A 173 -10.04 3.30 14.82
C LEU A 173 -9.77 2.77 13.40
N ALA A 174 -8.51 2.84 12.93
CA ALA A 174 -8.11 2.29 11.64
C ALA A 174 -8.22 0.75 11.60
N TYR A 175 -7.90 0.06 12.70
CA TYR A 175 -8.04 -1.40 12.82
C TYR A 175 -9.49 -1.84 12.64
N LEU A 176 -10.45 -1.07 13.15
CA LEU A 176 -11.89 -1.38 13.09
C LEU A 176 -12.57 -1.07 11.74
N ARG A 177 -11.83 -0.69 10.68
CA ARG A 177 -12.44 -0.38 9.37
C ARG A 177 -13.05 -1.62 8.71
N THR A 178 -14.12 -1.40 7.95
CA THR A 178 -14.89 -2.45 7.27
C THR A 178 -14.05 -3.26 6.28
N GLU A 179 -13.22 -2.62 5.46
CA GLU A 179 -12.34 -3.31 4.49
C GLU A 179 -11.23 -4.15 5.14
N TRP A 180 -11.07 -4.04 6.46
CA TRP A 180 -10.16 -4.86 7.26
C TRP A 180 -10.90 -5.89 8.11
N GLY A 181 -12.20 -6.10 7.91
CA GLY A 181 -13.00 -7.08 8.68
C GLY A 181 -13.75 -6.49 9.88
N GLY A 182 -13.59 -5.19 10.15
CA GLY A 182 -14.38 -4.47 11.13
C GLY A 182 -15.74 -4.02 10.56
N SER A 183 -16.31 -2.95 11.12
CA SER A 183 -17.58 -2.38 10.68
C SER A 183 -17.74 -0.92 11.09
N GLU A 184 -18.63 -0.21 10.40
CA GLU A 184 -19.00 1.16 10.78
C GLU A 184 -19.54 1.23 12.22
N GLU A 185 -20.33 0.23 12.64
CA GLU A 185 -20.89 0.17 14.00
C GLU A 185 -19.80 -0.02 15.06
N GLN A 186 -18.78 -0.83 14.78
CA GLN A 186 -17.63 -0.99 15.66
C GLN A 186 -16.85 0.32 15.80
N MET A 187 -16.53 0.98 14.69
CA MET A 187 -15.85 2.27 14.70
C MET A 187 -16.65 3.32 15.47
N LEU A 188 -17.96 3.43 15.22
CA LEU A 188 -18.84 4.39 15.90
C LEU A 188 -18.91 4.12 17.41
N THR A 189 -19.04 2.84 17.80
CA THR A 189 -19.06 2.41 19.21
C THR A 189 -17.75 2.79 19.89
N PHE A 190 -16.61 2.52 19.24
CA PHE A 190 -15.29 2.87 19.74
C PHE A 190 -15.14 4.37 19.98
N VAL A 191 -15.48 5.21 18.99
CA VAL A 191 -15.33 6.67 19.09
C VAL A 191 -16.21 7.25 20.21
N ARG A 192 -17.44 6.73 20.38
CA ARG A 192 -18.32 7.13 21.50
C ARG A 192 -17.73 6.77 22.85
N GLN A 193 -17.18 5.56 23.00
CA GLN A 193 -16.51 5.17 24.24
C GLN A 193 -15.29 6.08 24.53
N GLN A 194 -14.52 6.47 23.52
CA GLN A 194 -13.41 7.40 23.72
C GLN A 194 -13.88 8.79 24.18
N GLN A 195 -15.02 9.25 23.65
CA GLN A 195 -15.66 10.49 24.08
C GLN A 195 -16.18 10.40 25.53
N GLU A 196 -16.83 9.30 25.89
CA GLU A 196 -17.36 9.07 27.24
C GLU A 196 -16.25 8.93 28.29
N ALA A 197 -15.12 8.33 27.92
CA ALA A 197 -13.95 8.21 28.79
C ALA A 197 -13.34 9.57 29.15
N GLY A 198 -13.53 10.60 28.32
CA GLY A 198 -13.07 11.96 28.60
C GLY A 198 -11.55 12.13 28.71
N LEU A 199 -10.79 11.17 28.15
CA LEU A 199 -9.32 11.17 28.22
C LEU A 199 -8.67 12.01 27.11
N LEU A 200 -9.34 12.24 25.98
CA LEU A 200 -8.82 13.12 24.93
C LEU A 200 -9.27 14.56 25.15
N GLY A 201 -8.42 15.53 24.78
CA GLY A 201 -8.83 16.93 24.71
C GLY A 201 -9.92 17.14 23.65
N ALA A 202 -10.69 18.24 23.75
CA ALA A 202 -11.79 18.51 22.81
C ALA A 202 -11.33 18.52 21.33
N ALA A 203 -10.16 19.09 21.04
CA ALA A 203 -9.60 19.14 19.70
C ALA A 203 -9.21 17.74 19.17
N GLU A 204 -8.63 16.89 20.01
CA GLU A 204 -8.26 15.50 19.67
C GLU A 204 -9.50 14.63 19.48
N MET A 205 -10.53 14.80 20.30
CA MET A 205 -11.79 14.10 20.15
C MET A 205 -12.49 14.51 18.84
N GLN A 206 -12.49 15.80 18.50
CA GLN A 206 -12.99 16.30 17.22
C GLN A 206 -12.18 15.74 16.04
N ARG A 207 -10.86 15.61 16.19
CA ARG A 207 -10.00 14.96 15.19
C ARG A 207 -10.36 13.48 15.02
N LEU A 208 -10.60 12.74 16.10
CA LEU A 208 -10.98 11.32 16.03
C LEU A 208 -12.34 11.12 15.35
N TRP A 209 -13.32 12.00 15.61
CA TRP A 209 -14.60 12.01 14.89
C TRP A 209 -14.44 12.34 13.40
N ALA A 210 -13.58 13.30 13.06
CA ALA A 210 -13.29 13.64 11.67
C ALA A 210 -12.65 12.45 10.92
N GLU A 211 -11.74 11.73 11.58
CA GLU A 211 -11.09 10.54 11.04
C GLU A 211 -12.08 9.38 10.86
N PHE A 212 -13.00 9.16 11.79
CA PHE A 212 -14.10 8.19 11.62
C PHE A 212 -14.87 8.46 10.33
N HIS A 213 -15.33 9.70 10.14
CA HIS A 213 -16.09 10.06 8.96
C HIS A 213 -15.26 9.95 7.67
N ALA A 214 -13.97 10.32 7.69
CA ALA A 214 -13.07 10.17 6.56
C ALA A 214 -12.87 8.69 6.16
N LEU A 215 -12.72 7.80 7.14
CA LEU A 215 -12.57 6.36 6.92
C LEU A 215 -13.86 5.73 6.36
N VAL A 216 -15.03 6.10 6.87
CA VAL A 216 -16.32 5.66 6.30
C VAL A 216 -16.51 6.19 4.88
N ALA A 217 -16.14 7.45 4.62
CA ALA A 217 -16.18 8.01 3.26
C ALA A 217 -15.29 7.24 2.29
N HIS A 218 -14.07 6.88 2.72
CA HIS A 218 -13.17 6.04 1.94
C HIS A 218 -13.80 4.68 1.63
N HIS A 219 -14.41 4.03 2.63
CA HIS A 219 -15.09 2.74 2.44
C HIS A 219 -16.20 2.83 1.38
N PHE A 220 -17.08 3.83 1.50
CA PHE A 220 -18.17 4.06 0.56
C PHE A 220 -17.68 4.31 -0.86
N MET A 221 -16.62 5.09 -1.01
CA MET A 221 -16.03 5.40 -2.31
C MET A 221 -15.32 4.19 -2.95
N ALA A 222 -14.47 3.50 -2.20
CA ALA A 222 -13.54 2.52 -2.75
C ALA A 222 -14.10 1.08 -2.78
N PHE A 223 -15.04 0.75 -1.90
CA PHE A 223 -15.50 -0.64 -1.71
C PHE A 223 -17.00 -0.81 -1.89
N ALA A 224 -17.84 0.02 -1.24
CA ALA A 224 -19.29 -0.11 -1.34
C ALA A 224 -19.90 0.54 -2.60
N GLN A 225 -19.10 1.28 -3.38
CA GLN A 225 -19.55 1.95 -4.62
C GLN A 225 -20.73 2.91 -4.38
N ASP A 226 -20.74 3.58 -3.22
CA ASP A 226 -21.73 4.58 -2.84
C ASP A 226 -21.11 6.00 -2.86
N PRO A 227 -21.08 6.66 -4.03
CA PRO A 227 -20.51 8.00 -4.15
C PRO A 227 -21.30 9.06 -3.36
N ALA A 228 -22.60 8.87 -3.15
CA ALA A 228 -23.43 9.83 -2.43
C ALA A 228 -23.12 9.79 -0.93
N GLY A 229 -23.11 8.60 -0.34
CA GLY A 229 -22.70 8.41 1.05
C GLY A 229 -21.26 8.85 1.28
N ALA A 230 -20.35 8.59 0.33
CA ALA A 230 -18.97 9.04 0.43
C ALA A 230 -18.86 10.58 0.53
N VAL A 231 -19.62 11.32 -0.29
CA VAL A 231 -19.66 12.79 -0.24
C VAL A 231 -20.24 13.29 1.08
N GLU A 232 -21.33 12.69 1.57
CA GLU A 232 -21.93 13.05 2.85
C GLU A 232 -20.94 12.89 4.00
N ARG A 233 -20.31 11.71 4.12
CA ARG A 233 -19.34 11.41 5.17
C ARG A 233 -18.09 12.29 5.06
N ALA A 234 -17.58 12.52 3.85
CA ALA A 234 -16.42 13.39 3.67
C ALA A 234 -16.73 14.86 4.01
N ARG A 235 -17.97 15.31 3.80
CA ARG A 235 -18.40 16.66 4.20
C ARG A 235 -18.42 16.81 5.72
N LEU A 236 -18.99 15.84 6.44
CA LEU A 236 -18.94 15.81 7.91
C LEU A 236 -17.51 15.83 8.44
N ALA A 237 -16.61 15.05 7.83
CA ALA A 237 -15.19 15.06 8.19
C ALA A 237 -14.56 16.44 8.00
N ALA A 238 -14.79 17.09 6.84
CA ALA A 238 -14.28 18.42 6.53
C ALA A 238 -14.84 19.50 7.48
N ASP A 239 -16.12 19.40 7.86
CA ASP A 239 -16.78 20.33 8.79
C ASP A 239 -16.22 20.22 10.21
N LEU A 240 -15.84 19.02 10.63
CA LEU A 240 -15.14 18.81 11.89
C LEU A 240 -13.67 19.22 11.83
N ARG A 241 -12.98 19.05 10.71
CA ARG A 241 -11.58 19.44 10.56
C ARG A 241 -11.29 19.85 9.12
N GLU A 242 -10.92 21.11 8.91
CA GLU A 242 -10.76 21.66 7.55
C GLU A 242 -9.73 20.91 6.69
N LEU A 243 -8.70 20.33 7.30
CA LEU A 243 -7.72 19.49 6.59
C LEU A 243 -8.34 18.25 5.92
N GLN A 244 -9.51 17.78 6.40
CA GLN A 244 -10.27 16.71 5.75
C GLN A 244 -11.00 17.18 4.48
N ALA A 245 -10.87 18.46 4.08
CA ALA A 245 -11.35 18.94 2.80
C ALA A 245 -10.70 18.21 1.61
N GLY A 246 -9.52 17.60 1.79
CA GLY A 246 -8.92 16.69 0.82
C GLY A 246 -9.81 15.47 0.53
N SER A 247 -10.27 14.78 1.57
CA SER A 247 -11.22 13.67 1.45
C SER A 247 -12.52 14.10 0.75
N LEU A 248 -13.03 15.30 1.05
CA LEU A 248 -14.21 15.86 0.37
C LEU A 248 -13.96 16.15 -1.11
N PHE A 249 -12.82 16.75 -1.46
CA PHE A 249 -12.46 17.02 -2.85
C PHE A 249 -12.34 15.72 -3.67
N VAL A 250 -11.75 14.69 -3.08
CA VAL A 250 -11.65 13.35 -3.69
C VAL A 250 -13.03 12.73 -3.86
N ALA A 251 -13.88 12.72 -2.83
CA ALA A 251 -15.21 12.15 -2.89
C ALA A 251 -16.10 12.86 -3.94
N LEU A 252 -16.09 14.19 -3.98
CA LEU A 252 -16.82 14.98 -4.99
C LEU A 252 -16.30 14.72 -6.40
N THR A 253 -14.99 14.51 -6.56
CA THR A 253 -14.39 14.14 -7.85
C THR A 253 -14.85 12.77 -8.31
N ASN A 254 -14.84 11.78 -7.42
CA ASN A 254 -15.33 10.44 -7.70
C ASN A 254 -16.83 10.42 -8.06
N ALA A 255 -17.64 11.18 -7.32
CA ALA A 255 -19.08 11.35 -7.56
C ALA A 255 -19.42 12.19 -8.81
N LYS A 256 -18.40 12.74 -9.50
CA LYS A 256 -18.57 13.68 -10.64
C LYS A 256 -19.50 14.86 -10.30
N ALA A 257 -19.38 15.37 -9.08
CA ALA A 257 -20.16 16.51 -8.61
C ALA A 257 -19.92 17.77 -9.49
N PRO A 258 -20.82 18.77 -9.44
CA PRO A 258 -20.64 20.03 -10.16
C PRO A 258 -19.26 20.65 -9.94
N VAL A 259 -18.69 21.27 -10.99
CA VAL A 259 -17.35 21.88 -10.94
C VAL A 259 -17.23 22.89 -9.80
N LEU A 260 -18.26 23.70 -9.55
CA LEU A 260 -18.27 24.70 -8.48
C LEU A 260 -18.11 24.07 -7.08
N GLU A 261 -18.74 22.92 -6.82
CA GLU A 261 -18.59 22.22 -5.54
C GLU A 261 -17.17 21.67 -5.36
N ARG A 262 -16.59 21.09 -6.42
CA ARG A 262 -15.20 20.59 -6.40
C ARG A 262 -14.20 21.72 -6.22
N GLN A 263 -14.41 22.86 -6.86
CA GLN A 263 -13.60 24.07 -6.70
C GLN A 263 -13.68 24.60 -5.26
N ALA A 264 -14.88 24.64 -4.66
CA ALA A 264 -15.05 25.09 -3.28
C ALA A 264 -14.33 24.15 -2.28
N ALA A 265 -14.41 22.84 -2.48
CA ALA A 265 -13.68 21.87 -1.65
C ALA A 265 -12.16 22.02 -1.80
N LEU A 266 -11.66 22.19 -3.03
CA LEU A 266 -10.24 22.44 -3.29
C LEU A 266 -9.77 23.77 -2.66
N GLU A 267 -10.55 24.84 -2.78
CA GLU A 267 -10.25 26.13 -2.16
C GLU A 267 -10.13 26.01 -0.64
N ARG A 268 -11.05 25.27 0.00
CA ARG A 268 -11.01 24.98 1.44
C ARG A 268 -9.74 24.20 1.82
N LEU A 269 -9.41 23.15 1.06
CA LEU A 269 -8.19 22.37 1.27
C LEU A 269 -6.93 23.24 1.18
N LEU A 270 -6.81 24.07 0.12
CA LEU A 270 -5.64 24.91 -0.08
C LEU A 270 -5.46 25.91 1.06
N ARG A 271 -6.55 26.54 1.54
CA ARG A 271 -6.48 27.43 2.71
C ARG A 271 -5.99 26.71 3.96
N ALA A 272 -6.50 25.51 4.22
CA ALA A 272 -6.09 24.72 5.37
C ALA A 272 -4.59 24.34 5.29
N ALA A 273 -4.13 23.85 4.14
CA ALA A 273 -2.73 23.47 3.90
C ALA A 273 -1.74 24.67 3.89
N GLU A 274 -2.22 25.86 3.56
CA GLU A 274 -1.45 27.10 3.66
C GLU A 274 -1.25 27.53 5.12
N ASN A 275 -2.26 27.31 5.97
CA ASN A 275 -2.24 27.71 7.38
C ASN A 275 -1.54 26.70 8.30
N GLU A 276 -1.48 25.42 7.91
CA GLU A 276 -0.85 24.36 8.70
C GLU A 276 0.33 23.71 7.94
N PRO A 277 1.57 24.22 8.10
CA PRO A 277 2.75 23.66 7.44
C PRO A 277 2.95 22.18 7.79
N GLY A 278 3.25 21.37 6.78
CA GLY A 278 3.50 19.93 6.94
C GLY A 278 2.26 19.05 6.75
N ASN A 279 1.09 19.61 6.42
CA ASN A 279 0.00 18.84 5.84
C ASN A 279 0.10 18.97 4.32
N ALA A 280 0.71 17.97 3.68
CA ALA A 280 0.83 17.92 2.24
C ALA A 280 -0.53 17.62 1.58
N LEU A 281 -0.57 17.72 0.25
CA LEU A 281 -1.70 17.23 -0.53
C LEU A 281 -1.66 15.70 -0.60
N GLU A 282 -1.97 15.05 0.53
CA GLU A 282 -1.77 13.62 0.74
C GLU A 282 -2.80 12.73 0.02
N GLY A 283 -2.41 11.47 -0.17
CA GLY A 283 -3.28 10.39 -0.60
C GLY A 283 -3.90 10.61 -1.99
N ASN A 284 -5.22 10.42 -2.09
CA ASN A 284 -5.93 10.44 -3.37
C ASN A 284 -6.15 11.85 -3.95
N VAL A 285 -5.69 12.91 -3.27
CA VAL A 285 -5.80 14.31 -3.76
C VAL A 285 -5.05 14.46 -5.08
N ALA A 286 -3.86 13.89 -5.18
CA ALA A 286 -3.06 13.83 -6.40
C ALA A 286 -3.89 13.35 -7.61
N TRP A 287 -4.55 12.20 -7.49
CA TRP A 287 -5.46 11.67 -8.50
C TRP A 287 -6.58 12.65 -8.85
N ALA A 288 -7.23 13.25 -7.83
CA ALA A 288 -8.31 14.18 -8.04
C ALA A 288 -7.86 15.45 -8.80
N LEU A 289 -6.63 15.92 -8.57
CA LEU A 289 -6.05 17.00 -9.36
C LEU A 289 -5.93 16.61 -10.85
N TYR A 290 -5.36 15.44 -11.15
CA TYR A 290 -5.11 15.06 -12.55
C TYR A 290 -6.40 14.88 -13.37
N VAL A 291 -7.46 14.35 -12.75
CA VAL A 291 -8.77 14.15 -13.39
C VAL A 291 -9.46 15.49 -13.68
N ASN A 292 -9.17 16.54 -12.92
CA ASN A 292 -9.83 17.84 -13.02
C ASN A 292 -9.03 18.91 -13.78
N ARG A 293 -8.04 18.50 -14.59
CA ARG A 293 -7.09 19.39 -15.29
C ARG A 293 -7.71 20.54 -16.10
N ASP A 294 -8.95 20.41 -16.56
CA ASP A 294 -9.59 21.40 -17.45
C ASP A 294 -9.94 22.73 -16.76
N TRP A 295 -10.06 22.74 -15.43
CA TRP A 295 -10.41 23.94 -14.66
C TRP A 295 -9.41 24.27 -13.54
N LEU A 296 -8.33 23.49 -13.39
CA LEU A 296 -7.32 23.72 -12.36
C LEU A 296 -6.47 24.97 -12.58
N GLU A 297 -6.49 25.57 -13.78
CA GLU A 297 -5.55 26.63 -14.17
C GLU A 297 -5.47 27.79 -13.16
N SER A 298 -6.62 28.20 -12.58
CA SER A 298 -6.67 29.26 -11.57
C SER A 298 -6.06 28.87 -10.21
N PHE A 299 -5.97 27.58 -9.90
CA PHE A 299 -5.44 27.05 -8.64
C PHE A 299 -3.97 26.63 -8.74
N LEU A 300 -3.45 26.42 -9.96
CA LEU A 300 -2.09 25.89 -10.18
C LEU A 300 -0.98 26.66 -9.46
N PRO A 301 -0.97 28.00 -9.40
CA PRO A 301 0.08 28.72 -8.67
C PRO A 301 0.14 28.33 -7.18
N ARG A 302 -1.01 28.18 -6.52
CA ARG A 302 -1.09 27.80 -5.10
C ARG A 302 -0.75 26.33 -4.89
N ILE A 303 -1.31 25.44 -5.72
CA ILE A 303 -1.02 24.00 -5.69
C ILE A 303 0.49 23.76 -5.85
N THR A 304 1.11 24.34 -6.88
CA THR A 304 2.53 24.11 -7.15
C THR A 304 3.43 24.76 -6.10
N ALA A 305 3.07 25.91 -5.54
CA ALA A 305 3.81 26.51 -4.43
C ALA A 305 3.81 25.61 -3.18
N LEU A 306 2.67 25.02 -2.83
CA LEU A 306 2.57 24.06 -1.73
C LEU A 306 3.41 22.80 -2.02
N LEU A 307 3.27 22.21 -3.20
CA LEU A 307 4.01 20.99 -3.58
C LEU A 307 5.52 21.22 -3.61
N VAL A 308 6.00 22.36 -4.14
CA VAL A 308 7.43 22.69 -4.11
C VAL A 308 7.93 22.83 -2.68
N ARG A 309 7.20 23.54 -1.82
CA ARG A 309 7.57 23.73 -0.41
C ARG A 309 7.69 22.40 0.34
N GLU A 310 6.76 21.47 0.13
CA GLU A 310 6.83 20.16 0.79
C GLU A 310 7.91 19.27 0.16
N ALA A 311 8.10 19.31 -1.16
CA ALA A 311 9.19 18.60 -1.83
C ALA A 311 10.58 19.09 -1.39
N GLU A 312 10.75 20.39 -1.13
CA GLU A 312 11.96 20.98 -0.54
C GLU A 312 12.23 20.48 0.89
N ARG A 313 11.19 20.05 1.60
CA ARG A 313 11.30 19.39 2.92
C ARG A 313 11.55 17.89 2.82
N GLY A 314 11.67 17.35 1.60
CA GLY A 314 11.92 15.93 1.36
C GLY A 314 10.65 15.08 1.30
N ASP A 315 9.46 15.67 1.09
CA ASP A 315 8.24 14.91 0.87
C ASP A 315 8.23 14.29 -0.55
N PRO A 316 8.32 12.96 -0.68
CA PRO A 316 8.32 12.30 -1.99
C PRO A 316 6.97 12.38 -2.70
N ASP A 317 5.85 12.39 -1.98
CA ASP A 317 4.50 12.43 -2.58
C ASP A 317 4.24 13.78 -3.24
N ALA A 318 4.76 14.85 -2.63
CA ALA A 318 4.73 16.17 -3.23
C ALA A 318 5.57 16.24 -4.52
N ALA A 319 6.77 15.66 -4.52
CA ALA A 319 7.64 15.59 -5.70
C ALA A 319 6.99 14.79 -6.84
N ILE A 320 6.44 13.61 -6.53
CA ILE A 320 5.67 12.77 -7.46
C ILE A 320 4.48 13.54 -8.02
N THR A 321 3.73 14.22 -7.15
CA THR A 321 2.54 14.97 -7.56
C THR A 321 2.91 16.08 -8.54
N LEU A 322 4.01 16.79 -8.29
CA LEU A 322 4.54 17.82 -9.18
C LEU A 322 4.96 17.24 -10.54
N GLY A 323 5.64 16.08 -10.54
CA GLY A 323 6.00 15.34 -11.76
C GLY A 323 4.80 14.92 -12.60
N ARG A 324 3.75 14.39 -11.97
CA ARG A 324 2.51 14.01 -12.67
C ARG A 324 1.78 15.24 -13.21
N LEU A 325 1.72 16.35 -12.46
CA LEU A 325 1.18 17.61 -12.98
C LEU A 325 1.96 18.10 -14.20
N LYS A 326 3.29 18.00 -14.19
CA LYS A 326 4.16 18.36 -15.32
C LYS A 326 3.87 17.52 -16.56
N LEU A 327 3.56 16.23 -16.39
CA LEU A 327 3.16 15.37 -17.49
C LEU A 327 1.78 15.71 -18.04
N TYR A 328 0.78 15.93 -17.18
CA TYR A 328 -0.61 16.01 -17.64
C TYR A 328 -1.07 17.43 -18.00
N ILE A 329 -0.44 18.47 -17.45
CA ILE A 329 -0.83 19.86 -17.68
C ILE A 329 0.07 20.49 -18.74
N ARG A 330 -0.48 20.63 -19.96
CA ARG A 330 0.24 21.19 -21.12
C ARG A 330 0.40 22.71 -21.04
N LYS A 331 -0.53 23.41 -20.39
CA LYS A 331 -0.60 24.87 -20.30
C LYS A 331 -0.40 25.28 -18.84
N GLY A 332 0.70 25.96 -18.56
CA GLY A 332 1.04 26.41 -17.22
C GLY A 332 2.51 26.14 -16.89
N ARG A 333 3.10 27.05 -16.11
CA ARG A 333 4.47 26.91 -15.62
C ARG A 333 4.47 26.00 -14.40
N VAL A 334 4.20 24.70 -14.59
CA VAL A 334 4.52 23.71 -13.54
C VAL A 334 6.05 23.69 -13.40
N PRO A 335 6.60 23.98 -12.20
CA PRO A 335 8.04 23.91 -11.92
C PRO A 335 8.64 22.58 -12.36
N ASP A 336 9.93 22.59 -12.70
CA ASP A 336 10.64 21.35 -13.04
C ASP A 336 10.81 20.47 -11.78
N PRO A 337 10.21 19.27 -11.73
CA PRO A 337 10.27 18.40 -10.56
C PRO A 337 11.54 17.54 -10.52
N THR A 338 12.41 17.60 -11.53
CA THR A 338 13.50 16.64 -11.73
C THR A 338 14.44 16.53 -10.52
N ALA A 339 14.82 17.65 -9.89
CA ALA A 339 15.69 17.63 -8.72
C ALA A 339 15.04 16.92 -7.52
N PHE A 340 13.77 17.22 -7.25
CA PHE A 340 13.00 16.61 -6.16
C PHE A 340 12.77 15.11 -6.39
N LEU A 341 12.44 14.72 -7.63
CA LEU A 341 12.25 13.31 -7.97
C LEU A 341 13.54 12.51 -7.86
N ARG A 342 14.70 13.10 -8.21
CA ARG A 342 16.00 12.45 -8.00
C ARG A 342 16.30 12.25 -6.52
N ALA A 343 16.06 13.25 -5.69
CA ALA A 343 16.19 13.12 -4.25
C ALA A 343 15.28 12.01 -3.70
N ALA A 344 13.99 12.01 -4.06
CA ALA A 344 13.03 10.98 -3.65
C ALA A 344 13.42 9.57 -4.13
N ARG A 345 13.91 9.42 -5.37
CA ARG A 345 14.44 8.16 -5.90
C ARG A 345 15.67 7.68 -5.10
N ASP A 346 16.64 8.55 -4.89
CA ASP A 346 17.88 8.22 -4.17
C ASP A 346 17.58 7.90 -2.68
N GLU A 347 16.41 8.34 -2.22
CA GLU A 347 15.81 8.01 -0.94
C GLU A 347 14.99 6.71 -0.91
N GLY A 348 14.86 6.01 -2.04
CA GLY A 348 14.22 4.70 -2.15
C GLY A 348 12.81 4.71 -2.77
N ASN A 349 12.32 5.86 -3.25
CA ASN A 349 10.97 5.95 -3.82
C ASN A 349 10.92 5.46 -5.28
N CYS A 350 10.26 4.31 -5.50
CA CYS A 350 10.14 3.68 -6.81
C CYS A 350 9.32 4.51 -7.81
N GLU A 351 8.20 5.09 -7.40
CA GLU A 351 7.33 5.87 -8.28
C GLU A 351 8.04 7.14 -8.78
N ALA A 352 8.81 7.82 -7.92
CA ALA A 352 9.63 8.95 -8.33
C ALA A 352 10.67 8.55 -9.39
N ALA A 353 11.24 7.35 -9.27
CA ALA A 353 12.19 6.79 -10.24
C ALA A 353 11.52 6.52 -11.60
N GLU A 354 10.34 5.92 -11.61
CA GLU A 354 9.54 5.68 -12.82
C GLU A 354 9.16 7.00 -13.51
N LEU A 355 8.78 7.99 -12.72
CA LEU A 355 8.36 9.29 -13.22
C LEU A 355 9.52 10.08 -13.86
N LEU A 356 10.74 9.92 -13.37
CA LEU A 356 11.95 10.44 -14.03
C LEU A 356 12.14 9.85 -15.42
N VAL A 357 11.98 8.53 -15.56
CA VAL A 357 12.07 7.85 -16.86
C VAL A 357 10.99 8.37 -17.80
N GLU A 358 9.75 8.51 -17.34
CA GLU A 358 8.64 9.02 -18.16
C GLU A 358 8.87 10.47 -18.62
N LEU A 359 9.29 11.35 -17.71
CA LEU A 359 9.62 12.74 -18.03
C LEU A 359 10.79 12.84 -19.01
N GLY A 360 11.84 12.05 -18.80
CA GLY A 360 13.00 11.96 -19.70
C GLY A 360 12.57 11.58 -21.12
N ARG A 361 11.85 10.46 -21.26
CA ARG A 361 11.31 9.98 -22.55
C ARG A 361 10.43 10.98 -23.25
N LYS A 362 9.58 11.70 -22.51
CA LYS A 362 8.70 12.71 -23.08
C LYS A 362 9.47 13.94 -23.58
N SER A 363 10.49 14.36 -22.85
CA SER A 363 11.36 15.46 -23.26
C SER A 363 12.18 15.12 -24.51
N GLU A 364 12.73 13.90 -24.57
CA GLU A 364 13.52 13.43 -25.70
C GLU A 364 12.67 13.03 -26.90
N GLY A 365 11.45 12.52 -26.71
CA GLY A 365 10.52 12.18 -27.79
C GLY A 365 10.13 13.39 -28.64
N ALA A 366 10.14 14.59 -28.05
CA ALA A 366 10.02 15.86 -28.79
C ALA A 366 11.26 16.17 -29.64
N SER A 367 12.43 15.58 -29.32
CA SER A 367 13.71 15.81 -29.99
C SER A 367 14.18 14.65 -30.90
N ARG A 368 13.71 13.41 -30.68
CA ARG A 368 14.23 12.17 -31.31
C ARG A 368 13.54 11.77 -32.63
N HIS A 369 13.29 12.71 -33.54
CA HIS A 369 12.90 12.35 -34.92
C HIS A 369 14.08 11.76 -35.75
N GLY A 370 15.08 11.08 -35.16
CA GLY A 370 16.20 10.54 -35.94
C GLY A 370 17.31 9.69 -35.28
N ALA A 371 17.31 9.41 -33.96
CA ALA A 371 18.36 8.58 -33.32
C ALA A 371 17.74 7.43 -32.50
N SER A 372 18.08 6.19 -32.85
CA SER A 372 17.43 4.95 -32.40
C SER A 372 18.02 4.34 -31.12
N GLY A 373 18.59 5.14 -30.21
CA GLY A 373 19.26 4.64 -29.01
C GLY A 373 18.79 5.33 -27.74
N THR A 374 18.49 4.53 -26.71
CA THR A 374 18.32 4.97 -25.32
C THR A 374 19.61 5.67 -24.87
N SER A 375 19.50 6.88 -24.32
CA SER A 375 20.67 7.60 -23.82
C SER A 375 21.28 6.89 -22.60
N ALA A 376 22.57 7.12 -22.32
CA ALA A 376 23.22 6.52 -21.15
C ALA A 376 22.53 6.94 -19.83
N GLN A 377 22.03 8.19 -19.78
CA GLN A 377 21.27 8.72 -18.66
C GLN A 377 19.91 8.04 -18.52
N GLU A 378 19.18 7.84 -19.63
CA GLU A 378 17.89 7.13 -19.61
C GLU A 378 18.07 5.70 -19.10
N ARG A 379 19.13 4.98 -19.51
CA ARG A 379 19.45 3.65 -18.95
C ARG A 379 19.78 3.71 -17.46
N GLU A 380 20.45 4.76 -16.97
CA GLU A 380 20.71 4.91 -15.54
C GLU A 380 19.41 5.08 -14.74
N ASP A 381 18.48 5.90 -15.23
CA ASP A 381 17.21 6.13 -14.57
C ASP A 381 16.34 4.86 -14.57
N VAL A 382 16.28 4.13 -15.70
CA VAL A 382 15.62 2.81 -15.80
C VAL A 382 16.25 1.80 -14.84
N TYR A 383 17.58 1.72 -14.81
CA TYR A 383 18.29 0.78 -13.94
C TYR A 383 17.99 1.05 -12.46
N LYS A 384 18.02 2.33 -12.04
CA LYS A 384 17.69 2.72 -10.66
C LYS A 384 16.23 2.42 -10.31
N ALA A 385 15.27 2.70 -11.20
CA ALA A 385 13.88 2.32 -10.99
C ALA A 385 13.70 0.79 -10.85
N ALA A 386 14.39 0.01 -11.69
CA ALA A 386 14.39 -1.45 -11.60
C ALA A 386 15.04 -1.97 -10.30
N GLN A 387 16.05 -1.28 -9.77
CA GLN A 387 16.65 -1.59 -8.47
C GLN A 387 15.64 -1.39 -7.33
N LEU A 388 14.79 -0.37 -7.42
CA LEU A 388 13.72 -0.05 -6.46
C LEU A 388 12.44 -0.90 -6.61
N GLY A 389 12.41 -1.82 -7.57
CA GLY A 389 11.33 -2.78 -7.72
C GLY A 389 10.28 -2.41 -8.78
N SER A 390 10.54 -1.42 -9.62
CA SER A 390 9.65 -1.07 -10.73
C SER A 390 9.43 -2.27 -11.65
N GLU A 391 8.16 -2.56 -11.93
CA GLU A 391 7.72 -3.66 -12.77
C GLU A 391 8.26 -3.53 -14.20
N ASP A 392 7.90 -2.44 -14.86
CA ASP A 392 8.21 -2.21 -16.28
C ASP A 392 9.70 -2.00 -16.50
N MET A 393 10.36 -1.29 -15.58
CA MET A 393 11.80 -1.04 -15.69
C MET A 393 12.59 -2.32 -15.43
N SER A 394 12.15 -3.20 -14.52
CA SER A 394 12.77 -4.52 -14.35
C SER A 394 12.62 -5.39 -15.60
N TRP A 395 11.46 -5.34 -16.25
CA TRP A 395 11.24 -6.06 -17.50
C TRP A 395 12.12 -5.51 -18.63
N GLU A 396 12.30 -4.19 -18.70
CA GLU A 396 13.18 -3.55 -19.67
C GLU A 396 14.66 -3.96 -19.47
N VAL A 397 15.15 -3.93 -18.23
CA VAL A 397 16.51 -4.40 -17.90
C VAL A 397 16.69 -5.87 -18.28
N TYR A 398 15.70 -6.73 -18.07
CA TYR A 398 15.77 -8.13 -18.51
C TYR A 398 15.77 -8.28 -20.03
N SER A 399 14.95 -7.48 -20.72
CA SER A 399 14.74 -7.58 -22.17
C SER A 399 15.92 -7.05 -22.98
N ASP A 400 16.57 -5.99 -22.50
CA ASP A 400 17.78 -5.39 -23.10
C ASP A 400 19.04 -5.65 -22.26
N PHE A 401 19.11 -6.83 -21.65
CA PHE A 401 20.10 -7.15 -20.62
C PHE A 401 21.55 -6.92 -21.05
N ASP A 402 21.90 -7.16 -22.31
CA ASP A 402 23.26 -6.97 -22.80
C ASP A 402 23.72 -5.50 -22.73
N ALA A 403 22.82 -4.54 -22.99
CA ALA A 403 23.13 -3.12 -22.90
C ALA A 403 23.31 -2.67 -21.44
N TYR A 404 22.43 -3.14 -20.54
CA TYR A 404 22.54 -2.86 -19.11
C TYR A 404 23.75 -3.55 -18.48
N ARG A 405 24.05 -4.79 -18.89
CA ARG A 405 25.27 -5.50 -18.48
C ARG A 405 26.53 -4.72 -18.87
N ALA A 406 26.59 -4.23 -20.10
CA ALA A 406 27.76 -3.48 -20.56
C ALA A 406 27.96 -2.16 -19.80
N GLN A 407 26.87 -1.50 -19.38
CA GLN A 407 26.95 -0.21 -18.68
C GLN A 407 27.13 -0.35 -17.16
N PHE A 408 26.55 -1.37 -16.53
CA PHE A 408 26.49 -1.52 -15.07
C PHE A 408 27.18 -2.80 -14.55
N GLU A 409 27.97 -3.46 -15.40
CA GLU A 409 28.77 -4.65 -15.04
C GLU A 409 27.94 -5.81 -14.44
N LEU A 410 26.72 -6.02 -14.95
CA LEU A 410 25.80 -7.03 -14.42
C LEU A 410 26.26 -8.47 -14.72
N SER A 411 26.08 -9.38 -13.78
CA SER A 411 26.34 -10.82 -13.97
C SER A 411 25.16 -11.52 -14.67
N GLU A 412 25.38 -12.67 -15.31
CA GLU A 412 24.26 -13.47 -15.87
C GLU A 412 23.21 -13.87 -14.82
N ARG A 413 23.59 -13.97 -13.54
CA ARG A 413 22.63 -14.21 -12.44
C ARG A 413 21.65 -13.04 -12.29
N ASP A 414 22.10 -11.80 -12.54
CA ASP A 414 21.26 -10.61 -12.42
C ASP A 414 20.13 -10.59 -13.43
N ARG A 415 20.33 -11.19 -14.61
CA ARG A 415 19.27 -11.35 -15.62
C ARG A 415 18.05 -12.03 -15.03
N TYR A 416 18.25 -13.15 -14.33
CA TYR A 416 17.18 -13.93 -13.70
C TYR A 416 16.57 -13.21 -12.51
N ARG A 417 17.37 -12.41 -11.78
CA ARG A 417 16.87 -11.53 -10.72
C ARG A 417 15.88 -10.50 -11.26
N TYR A 418 16.18 -9.84 -12.39
CA TYR A 418 15.26 -8.85 -12.99
C TYR A 418 14.02 -9.50 -13.61
N LEU A 419 14.14 -10.70 -14.21
CA LEU A 419 12.99 -11.47 -14.67
C LEU A 419 12.01 -11.76 -13.52
N LEU A 420 12.53 -12.26 -12.40
CA LEU A 420 11.72 -12.59 -11.23
C LEU A 420 11.07 -11.33 -10.65
N ARG A 421 11.83 -10.23 -10.49
CA ARG A 421 11.31 -8.95 -9.99
C ARG A 421 10.16 -8.43 -10.86
N ALA A 422 10.33 -8.40 -12.18
CA ALA A 422 9.29 -7.96 -13.09
C ALA A 422 8.03 -8.83 -12.99
N ALA A 423 8.18 -10.16 -12.95
CA ALA A 423 7.06 -11.09 -12.86
C ALA A 423 6.27 -10.93 -11.55
N ASP A 424 6.97 -10.77 -10.42
CA ASP A 424 6.35 -10.56 -9.11
C ASP A 424 5.71 -9.19 -8.96
N ALA A 425 6.32 -8.16 -9.55
CA ALA A 425 5.80 -6.80 -9.50
C ALA A 425 4.50 -6.63 -10.32
N GLY A 426 4.30 -7.43 -11.38
CA GLY A 426 3.06 -7.36 -12.15
C GLY A 426 3.16 -7.78 -13.60
N ASN A 427 4.38 -7.83 -14.16
CA ASN A 427 4.56 -7.77 -15.61
C ASN A 427 4.10 -9.06 -16.26
N ASN A 428 3.02 -9.00 -17.04
CA ASN A 428 2.41 -10.20 -17.62
C ASN A 428 3.31 -10.90 -18.65
N ALA A 429 4.15 -10.14 -19.38
CA ALA A 429 5.15 -10.73 -20.26
C ALA A 429 6.24 -11.45 -19.45
N ALA A 430 6.74 -10.83 -18.38
CA ALA A 430 7.70 -11.45 -17.46
C ALA A 430 7.12 -12.69 -16.78
N ARG A 431 5.88 -12.64 -16.27
CA ARG A 431 5.16 -13.78 -15.67
C ARG A 431 5.09 -14.94 -16.66
N TYR A 432 4.70 -14.67 -17.90
CA TYR A 432 4.65 -15.67 -18.95
C TYR A 432 6.03 -16.27 -19.22
N VAL A 433 7.07 -15.44 -19.43
CA VAL A 433 8.43 -15.91 -19.71
C VAL A 433 9.00 -16.73 -18.56
N LEU A 434 8.82 -16.28 -17.32
CA LEU A 434 9.26 -16.99 -16.13
C LEU A 434 8.55 -18.34 -16.00
N ALA A 435 7.22 -18.37 -16.20
CA ALA A 435 6.46 -19.60 -16.16
C ALA A 435 6.93 -20.62 -17.22
N GLN A 436 7.20 -20.19 -18.44
CA GLN A 436 7.71 -21.10 -19.46
C GLN A 436 9.09 -21.65 -19.10
N ARG A 437 9.98 -20.83 -18.53
CA ARG A 437 11.32 -21.28 -18.08
C ARG A 437 11.25 -22.26 -16.91
N LEU A 438 10.35 -22.03 -15.95
CA LEU A 438 10.08 -22.95 -14.84
C LEU A 438 9.58 -24.30 -15.37
N ARG A 439 8.61 -24.30 -16.30
CA ARG A 439 8.09 -25.53 -16.95
C ARG A 439 9.12 -26.26 -17.80
N ALA A 440 10.09 -25.53 -18.35
CA ALA A 440 11.20 -26.10 -19.08
C ALA A 440 12.30 -26.67 -18.16
N GLY A 441 12.23 -26.41 -16.84
CA GLY A 441 13.27 -26.79 -15.89
C GLY A 441 14.59 -26.07 -16.16
N LEU A 442 14.52 -24.82 -16.65
CA LEU A 442 15.68 -23.97 -16.92
C LEU A 442 16.01 -23.04 -15.75
N VAL A 443 15.06 -22.87 -14.85
CA VAL A 443 15.19 -22.08 -13.65
C VAL A 443 14.42 -22.74 -12.53
N GLU A 444 14.86 -22.52 -11.29
CA GLU A 444 14.14 -22.87 -10.07
C GLU A 444 14.11 -21.66 -9.14
N VAL A 445 13.04 -21.49 -8.38
CA VAL A 445 12.99 -20.53 -7.27
C VAL A 445 13.44 -21.30 -6.03
N GLY A 446 14.62 -20.98 -5.50
CA GLY A 446 15.04 -21.60 -4.25
C GLY A 446 14.21 -21.12 -3.06
N ASP A 447 14.39 -21.79 -1.91
CA ASP A 447 13.67 -21.46 -0.67
C ASP A 447 13.92 -20.03 -0.19
N ASP A 448 15.06 -19.45 -0.56
CA ASP A 448 15.44 -18.05 -0.33
C ASP A 448 14.76 -17.06 -1.28
N GLY A 449 13.88 -17.54 -2.18
CA GLY A 449 13.20 -16.72 -3.17
C GLY A 449 14.12 -16.22 -4.29
N VAL A 450 15.31 -16.81 -4.46
CA VAL A 450 16.24 -16.46 -5.52
C VAL A 450 16.06 -17.40 -6.71
N LEU A 451 15.87 -16.81 -7.90
CA LEU A 451 15.82 -17.55 -9.16
C LEU A 451 17.23 -18.03 -9.53
N ARG A 452 17.42 -19.35 -9.63
CA ARG A 452 18.68 -19.97 -10.03
C ARG A 452 18.53 -20.60 -11.41
N PRO A 453 19.49 -20.42 -12.33
CA PRO A 453 19.52 -21.20 -13.57
C PRO A 453 19.88 -22.64 -13.24
N VAL A 454 19.07 -23.57 -13.74
CA VAL A 454 19.29 -25.02 -13.61
C VAL A 454 19.03 -25.69 -14.97
N ASP A 455 19.43 -26.95 -15.11
CA ASP A 455 19.08 -27.77 -16.28
C ASP A 455 18.62 -29.14 -15.81
N THR A 456 17.51 -29.14 -15.09
CA THR A 456 16.92 -30.33 -14.46
C THR A 456 15.45 -30.49 -14.90
N PRO A 457 14.84 -31.66 -14.71
CA PRO A 457 13.37 -31.75 -14.76
C PRO A 457 12.72 -30.74 -13.80
N PRO A 458 11.57 -30.14 -14.16
CA PRO A 458 10.92 -29.15 -13.33
C PRO A 458 10.39 -29.77 -12.03
N LEU A 459 10.76 -29.17 -10.90
CA LEU A 459 10.26 -29.58 -9.58
C LEU A 459 8.76 -29.26 -9.43
N GLN A 460 8.05 -30.00 -8.58
CA GLN A 460 6.63 -29.75 -8.32
C GLN A 460 6.34 -28.30 -7.92
N ASP A 461 7.16 -27.70 -7.06
CA ASP A 461 6.98 -26.31 -6.63
C ASP A 461 7.17 -25.31 -7.76
N SER A 462 8.10 -25.58 -8.69
CA SER A 462 8.30 -24.77 -9.88
C SER A 462 7.11 -24.86 -10.84
N LEU A 463 6.51 -26.05 -10.98
CA LEU A 463 5.29 -26.25 -11.78
C LEU A 463 4.08 -25.54 -11.16
N ASN A 464 3.90 -25.64 -9.85
CA ASN A 464 2.84 -24.95 -9.11
C ASN A 464 2.97 -23.42 -9.29
N TYR A 465 4.18 -22.89 -9.12
CA TYR A 465 4.43 -21.47 -9.30
C TYR A 465 4.27 -21.01 -10.75
N ALA A 466 4.72 -21.81 -11.73
CA ALA A 466 4.50 -21.51 -13.14
C ALA A 466 3.01 -21.46 -13.51
N LYS A 467 2.21 -22.40 -13.00
CA LYS A 467 0.75 -22.41 -13.17
C LYS A 467 0.13 -21.14 -12.60
N HIS A 468 0.50 -20.78 -11.37
CA HIS A 468 0.05 -19.55 -10.71
C HIS A 468 0.37 -18.29 -11.55
N LEU A 469 1.61 -18.15 -12.05
CA LEU A 469 2.02 -17.01 -12.88
C LEU A 469 1.20 -16.90 -14.17
N LEU A 470 0.90 -18.03 -14.83
CA LEU A 470 0.08 -18.05 -16.03
C LEU A 470 -1.38 -17.72 -15.74
N GLU A 471 -1.97 -18.28 -14.68
CA GLU A 471 -3.36 -17.99 -14.28
C GLU A 471 -3.54 -16.50 -14.01
N ARG A 472 -2.57 -15.89 -13.34
CA ARG A 472 -2.54 -14.45 -13.10
C ARG A 472 -2.45 -13.62 -14.37
N ALA A 473 -1.49 -13.92 -15.24
CA ALA A 473 -1.35 -13.21 -16.50
C ALA A 473 -2.61 -13.38 -17.38
N ALA A 474 -3.19 -14.58 -17.40
CA ALA A 474 -4.42 -14.87 -18.15
C ALA A 474 -5.65 -14.15 -17.61
N ALA A 475 -5.76 -13.97 -16.29
CA ALA A 475 -6.82 -13.20 -15.63
C ALA A 475 -6.74 -11.69 -15.94
N GLU A 476 -5.56 -11.21 -16.38
CA GLU A 476 -5.32 -9.86 -16.86
C GLU A 476 -5.27 -9.79 -18.41
N ASP A 477 -5.95 -10.72 -19.08
CA ASP A 477 -6.11 -10.80 -20.54
C ASP A 477 -4.80 -10.98 -21.34
N HIS A 478 -3.75 -11.53 -20.74
CA HIS A 478 -2.51 -11.83 -21.46
C HIS A 478 -2.68 -13.06 -22.38
N ALA A 479 -2.90 -12.81 -23.67
CA ALA A 479 -3.22 -13.83 -24.67
C ALA A 479 -2.22 -15.02 -24.73
N PRO A 480 -0.89 -14.83 -24.67
CA PRO A 480 0.05 -15.96 -24.63
C PRO A 480 -0.15 -16.86 -23.41
N ALA A 481 -0.49 -16.29 -22.25
CA ALA A 481 -0.73 -17.06 -21.04
C ALA A 481 -2.07 -17.83 -21.11
N GLN A 482 -3.13 -17.21 -21.62
CA GLN A 482 -4.42 -17.87 -21.86
C GLN A 482 -4.26 -19.07 -22.80
N LYS A 483 -3.53 -18.89 -23.90
CA LYS A 483 -3.22 -19.97 -24.86
C LYS A 483 -2.41 -21.09 -24.21
N ALA A 484 -1.41 -20.74 -23.41
CA ALA A 484 -0.57 -21.73 -22.72
C ALA A 484 -1.37 -22.55 -21.71
N LEU A 485 -2.28 -21.94 -20.94
CA LEU A 485 -3.16 -22.64 -20.00
C LEU A 485 -4.17 -23.53 -20.72
N ALA A 486 -4.82 -23.02 -21.77
CA ALA A 486 -5.80 -23.78 -22.55
C ALA A 486 -5.19 -25.02 -23.23
N ALA A 487 -3.90 -24.95 -23.60
CA ALA A 487 -3.17 -26.06 -24.20
C ALA A 487 -2.63 -27.06 -23.15
N ALA A 488 -2.46 -26.65 -21.90
CA ALA A 488 -1.90 -27.48 -20.84
C ALA A 488 -2.95 -28.46 -20.28
N GLN A 489 -2.51 -29.67 -19.98
CA GLN A 489 -3.29 -30.70 -19.31
C GLN A 489 -2.83 -30.85 -17.85
N GLU A 490 -3.65 -31.48 -16.99
CA GLU A 490 -3.30 -31.62 -15.56
C GLU A 490 -1.96 -32.35 -15.33
N ARG A 491 -1.65 -33.33 -16.20
CA ARG A 491 -0.36 -34.04 -16.19
C ARG A 491 0.85 -33.14 -16.46
N ASP A 492 0.66 -31.97 -17.07
CA ASP A 492 1.75 -31.02 -17.35
C ASP A 492 2.13 -30.20 -16.10
N TRP A 493 1.34 -30.32 -15.03
CA TRP A 493 1.55 -29.65 -13.74
C TRP A 493 1.99 -30.60 -12.63
N GLN A 494 2.32 -31.86 -12.96
CA GLN A 494 2.73 -32.87 -12.00
C GLN A 494 4.17 -33.32 -12.31
N GLU A 495 5.07 -33.23 -11.34
CA GLU A 495 6.51 -33.54 -11.49
C GLU A 495 6.76 -34.91 -12.15
N LYS A 496 5.96 -35.92 -11.76
CA LYS A 496 6.11 -37.31 -12.26
C LYS A 496 5.74 -37.48 -13.73
N THR A 497 4.94 -36.58 -14.30
CA THR A 497 4.34 -36.74 -15.64
C THR A 497 4.62 -35.57 -16.58
N ALA A 498 5.06 -34.43 -16.04
CA ALA A 498 5.33 -33.23 -16.81
C ALA A 498 6.49 -33.47 -17.76
N ARG A 499 6.26 -33.19 -19.05
CA ARG A 499 7.34 -33.19 -20.05
C ARG A 499 8.00 -31.81 -20.05
N ARG A 500 9.34 -31.79 -20.12
CA ARG A 500 10.09 -30.54 -20.28
C ARG A 500 9.60 -29.82 -21.53
N LEU A 501 9.24 -28.56 -21.36
CA LEU A 501 8.90 -27.70 -22.49
C LEU A 501 10.17 -27.45 -23.31
N SER A 502 10.15 -27.83 -24.58
CA SER A 502 11.20 -27.44 -25.53
C SER A 502 11.04 -25.96 -25.87
N LEU A 503 11.69 -25.10 -25.09
CA LEU A 503 11.94 -23.74 -25.51
C LEU A 503 12.98 -23.82 -26.61
N SER A 504 12.57 -23.58 -27.86
CA SER A 504 13.55 -23.41 -28.93
C SER A 504 14.57 -22.40 -28.40
N SER A 505 15.86 -22.69 -28.59
CA SER A 505 16.95 -21.76 -28.33
C SER A 505 16.90 -20.54 -29.24
N ALA A 506 15.73 -20.20 -29.77
CA ALA A 506 15.36 -18.83 -30.00
C ALA A 506 15.95 -18.05 -28.83
N ARG A 507 16.98 -17.27 -29.17
CA ARG A 507 17.20 -15.99 -28.53
C ARG A 507 15.81 -15.46 -28.16
N ALA A 508 15.70 -14.77 -27.04
CA ALA A 508 14.75 -13.69 -27.06
C ALA A 508 15.10 -12.89 -28.33
N GLU A 509 14.50 -13.21 -29.48
CA GLU A 509 14.05 -12.19 -30.38
C GLU A 509 13.17 -11.41 -29.41
N PRO A 510 13.66 -10.27 -28.87
CA PRO A 510 12.70 -9.36 -28.30
C PRO A 510 11.64 -9.27 -29.38
N GLU A 511 10.37 -9.42 -29.02
CA GLU A 511 9.27 -9.07 -29.93
C GLU A 511 9.57 -7.64 -30.39
N ARG A 512 10.37 -7.51 -31.44
CA ARG A 512 10.67 -6.27 -32.11
C ARG A 512 9.35 -5.99 -32.77
N GLN A 513 8.59 -5.13 -32.10
CA GLN A 513 7.39 -4.52 -32.63
C GLN A 513 6.15 -5.42 -32.63
N VAL A 514 5.71 -5.89 -31.46
CA VAL A 514 4.35 -5.44 -31.10
C VAL A 514 4.56 -3.98 -30.71
N THR A 515 4.29 -3.09 -31.66
CA THR A 515 4.52 -1.65 -31.54
C THR A 515 4.16 -1.16 -30.13
N SER A 516 5.17 -0.72 -29.39
CA SER A 516 5.02 0.20 -28.26
C SER A 516 4.44 1.56 -28.69
N GLY A 517 4.08 1.74 -29.98
CA GLY A 517 3.12 2.75 -30.46
C GLY A 517 1.66 2.49 -30.06
N GLN A 518 1.36 1.31 -29.50
CA GLN A 518 0.23 1.04 -28.62
C GLN A 518 0.72 0.56 -27.25
N ALA A 519 1.85 1.11 -26.77
CA ALA A 519 1.82 1.58 -25.39
C ALA A 519 0.74 2.65 -25.42
N VAL A 520 -0.48 2.18 -25.20
CA VAL A 520 -1.55 2.97 -24.68
C VAL A 520 -0.94 3.48 -23.36
N SER A 521 -0.20 4.59 -23.43
CA SER A 521 -0.54 5.73 -22.59
C SER A 521 -2.00 6.01 -22.92
N LYS A 522 -2.87 5.11 -22.43
CA LYS A 522 -4.14 5.51 -21.87
C LYS A 522 -3.62 6.65 -21.02
N PRO A 523 -4.06 7.89 -21.27
CA PRO A 523 -4.11 8.77 -20.13
C PRO A 523 -4.74 7.92 -19.02
N LEU A 524 -4.48 8.21 -17.77
CA LEU A 524 -5.47 7.88 -16.75
C LEU A 524 -6.82 8.59 -17.05
N SER A 525 -7.24 8.75 -18.33
CA SER A 525 -8.61 8.83 -18.80
C SER A 525 -9.29 7.58 -18.30
N GLY A 526 -9.95 7.70 -17.15
CA GLY A 526 -11.37 8.02 -17.13
C GLY A 526 -12.32 7.14 -17.96
N GLY A 527 -11.84 6.05 -18.57
CA GLY A 527 -12.67 4.96 -19.00
C GLY A 527 -13.02 4.17 -17.75
N SER A 528 -14.23 4.40 -17.23
CA SER A 528 -14.91 3.46 -16.32
C SER A 528 -14.61 2.04 -16.81
N ARG A 529 -13.72 1.34 -16.10
CA ARG A 529 -13.51 -0.09 -16.30
C ARG A 529 -14.74 -0.77 -15.71
N TRP A 530 -15.76 -0.80 -16.56
CA TRP A 530 -16.96 -1.58 -16.42
C TRP A 530 -16.51 -3.04 -16.26
N SER A 531 -16.62 -3.55 -15.03
CA SER A 531 -16.29 -4.92 -14.71
C SER A 531 -17.30 -5.82 -15.44
N TRP A 532 -16.78 -6.70 -16.29
CA TRP A 532 -17.48 -7.68 -17.12
C TRP A 532 -18.48 -8.59 -16.38
N TRP A 533 -18.50 -8.60 -15.05
CA TRP A 533 -19.53 -9.23 -14.22
C TRP A 533 -20.93 -8.61 -14.38
N LEU A 534 -21.05 -7.39 -14.92
CA LEU A 534 -22.35 -6.76 -15.22
C LEU A 534 -23.09 -7.39 -16.44
N GLY A 535 -22.43 -8.24 -17.23
CA GLY A 535 -23.06 -8.96 -18.34
C GLY A 535 -23.83 -10.23 -17.93
N LEU A 536 -23.54 -10.82 -16.77
CA LEU A 536 -24.10 -12.12 -16.38
C LEU A 536 -25.37 -12.02 -15.50
N SER A 537 -25.60 -10.88 -14.85
CA SER A 537 -26.76 -10.69 -13.96
C SER A 537 -28.06 -10.27 -14.66
N LEU A 538 -28.00 -9.93 -15.95
CA LEU A 538 -29.17 -9.50 -16.75
C LEU A 538 -29.90 -10.65 -17.48
N VAL A 539 -29.35 -11.87 -17.46
CA VAL A 539 -30.01 -13.07 -18.04
C VAL A 539 -30.65 -13.98 -16.97
N LEU A 540 -30.33 -13.80 -15.69
CA LEU A 540 -30.91 -14.58 -14.58
C LEU A 540 -31.91 -13.79 -13.69
N GLY A 541 -32.13 -12.49 -13.97
CA GLY A 541 -33.03 -11.61 -13.21
C GLY A 541 -34.48 -11.49 -13.75
N VAL A 542 -34.85 -12.19 -14.83
CA VAL A 542 -36.17 -12.07 -15.47
C VAL A 542 -37.14 -13.21 -15.09
N LEU A 543 -36.75 -14.16 -14.24
CA LEU A 543 -37.61 -15.29 -13.82
C LEU A 543 -37.89 -15.38 -12.31
N ARG A 544 -37.79 -14.26 -11.56
CA ARG A 544 -38.18 -14.28 -10.14
C ARG A 544 -38.81 -12.99 -9.63
N ALA A 545 -39.75 -12.45 -10.40
CA ALA A 545 -40.65 -11.39 -9.97
C ALA A 545 -42.05 -11.62 -10.53
N CYS A 546 -42.67 -12.74 -10.17
CA CYS A 546 -44.12 -12.94 -10.19
C CYS A 546 -44.45 -13.93 -9.07
N THR A 547 -45.49 -13.61 -8.29
CA THR A 547 -46.10 -14.40 -7.21
C THR A 547 -45.49 -14.24 -5.81
N HIS A 548 -46.00 -13.25 -5.07
CA HIS A 548 -46.43 -13.50 -3.70
C HIS A 548 -47.69 -12.68 -3.44
N GLN A 549 -48.81 -13.39 -3.39
CA GLN A 549 -50.08 -12.91 -2.88
C GLN A 549 -50.56 -13.93 -1.84
N ASP A 550 -51.10 -13.40 -0.74
CA ASP A 550 -51.59 -14.08 0.46
C ASP A 550 -52.48 -15.31 0.21
N HIS A 551 -52.37 -16.31 1.10
CA HIS A 551 -53.52 -16.90 1.78
C HIS A 551 -53.11 -17.62 3.07
N GLY A 552 -53.87 -17.37 4.14
CA GLY A 552 -53.61 -17.88 5.48
C GLY A 552 -54.10 -19.29 5.75
N TYR A 553 -53.63 -19.84 6.87
CA TYR A 553 -54.17 -21.06 7.47
C TYR A 553 -53.97 -21.04 9.00
N ARG A 554 -55.06 -21.35 9.73
CA ARG A 554 -55.18 -21.71 11.16
C ARG A 554 -56.18 -22.90 11.19
N PRO A 555 -56.36 -23.63 12.31
CA PRO A 555 -55.42 -24.30 13.22
C PRO A 555 -55.83 -25.78 13.46
N ASN A 556 -55.09 -26.56 14.26
CA ASN A 556 -55.69 -27.42 15.31
C ASN A 556 -54.66 -28.01 16.30
N THR A 557 -55.11 -28.03 17.54
CA THR A 557 -54.55 -28.51 18.82
C THR A 557 -54.57 -30.04 19.01
N VAL A 558 -53.59 -30.60 19.75
CA VAL A 558 -53.76 -31.60 20.85
C VAL A 558 -52.50 -31.58 21.78
N LEU A 559 -52.70 -31.47 23.10
CA LEU A 559 -51.77 -31.73 24.24
C LEU A 559 -52.11 -33.13 24.85
N PRO A 560 -51.45 -33.72 25.89
CA PRO A 560 -50.40 -33.22 26.80
C PRO A 560 -49.26 -34.22 27.16
N ASN A 561 -48.24 -33.77 27.89
CA ASN A 561 -47.80 -34.35 29.19
C ASN A 561 -46.65 -33.53 29.83
N THR A 562 -46.72 -33.39 31.16
CA THR A 562 -45.76 -32.76 32.11
C THR A 562 -45.73 -33.66 33.37
N PRO A 563 -44.88 -33.44 34.41
CA PRO A 563 -43.47 -33.04 34.54
C PRO A 563 -42.71 -34.03 35.51
N PRO A 564 -41.62 -33.71 36.27
CA PRO A 564 -41.55 -32.67 37.32
C PRO A 564 -40.24 -31.85 37.42
N ALA A 565 -40.34 -30.80 38.24
CA ALA A 565 -39.36 -29.78 38.57
C ALA A 565 -38.38 -30.17 39.70
N LEU A 566 -37.33 -29.37 39.88
CA LEU A 566 -36.83 -28.94 41.20
C LEU A 566 -35.99 -27.64 41.09
N SER A 567 -36.00 -26.91 42.19
CA SER A 567 -35.89 -25.46 42.37
C SER A 567 -34.61 -25.05 43.13
N ALA A 568 -34.12 -23.82 42.92
CA ALA A 568 -33.45 -22.91 43.88
C ALA A 568 -32.92 -21.70 43.08
N ALA A 569 -33.41 -20.45 43.16
CA ALA A 569 -33.60 -19.52 44.28
C ALA A 569 -32.28 -19.12 44.96
N LEU A 570 -31.81 -17.87 44.73
CA LEU A 570 -31.78 -16.77 45.72
C LEU A 570 -30.75 -15.66 45.42
N THR A 571 -31.28 -14.44 45.32
CA THR A 571 -30.82 -13.15 45.89
C THR A 571 -29.45 -12.54 45.56
N LEU A 572 -29.54 -11.37 44.92
CA LEU A 572 -28.68 -10.21 45.11
C LEU A 572 -28.76 -9.67 46.56
N PRO A 573 -27.70 -9.01 47.05
CA PRO A 573 -27.83 -7.93 48.03
C PRO A 573 -27.43 -6.56 47.42
N PRO A 574 -27.94 -5.45 47.98
CA PRO A 574 -27.72 -4.11 47.45
C PRO A 574 -26.51 -3.41 48.11
N ARG A 575 -25.74 -2.68 47.30
CA ARG A 575 -25.50 -1.23 47.45
C ARG A 575 -24.77 -0.68 46.24
#